data_AF-A0A6B2L8R7-F1
#
_entry.id   AF-A0A6B2L8R7-F1
#
_cell.length_a   1.000
_cell.length_b   1.000
_cell.length_c   1.000
_cell.angle_alpha   90.00
_cell.angle_beta   90.00
_cell.angle_gamma   90.00
#
_symmetry.space_group_name_H-M   'P 1'
#
loop_
_entity.id
_entity.type
_entity.pdbx_description
1 polymer ?
#
loop_
_entity_poly.entity_id
_entity_poly.type
_entity_poly.pdbx_seq_one_letter_code
_entity_poly.pdbx_strand_id
1 'polypeptide(L)'
;MNIKQLLLRGVRVRNTHFVYGVVVYAGKQTKLALNAVQPPSKFSVTERAINWVALGIFSLKILLVIGCTIGSLKAEAHDIWYAPLTDHSLDAGTVFMSYFVLLGYFIPISLFVNLEVLKLGQAGWMMGDNDMTKDNMSMRVKNSNLNDELSRVSYVFSDKTGTLTQNKMIFDQCTIDGKKYPDAGAGGLKELVGKDENVREFLLNMVLNNEVLAEEKVPEQPLLKADSKKKRKRRKSTNRSKDKYVVTLDSSSHPEIPKTVVPSDGMPKYAAPSPDEIALVKGAYVNGIQFRTRTNDGIAVTFDTLEGRPSSTFRILNVMEFSSERKRSSVIIT
;
A
#
# COMPACT_ATOMS: atom_id res chain seq x y z
N MET A 1 -9.79 -10.47 32.16
CA MET A 1 -8.72 -10.26 31.16
C MET A 1 -8.90 -8.86 30.59
N ASN A 2 -7.94 -7.96 30.80
CA ASN A 2 -7.99 -6.58 30.32
C ASN A 2 -7.58 -6.52 28.83
N ILE A 3 -7.95 -5.46 28.10
CA ILE A 3 -7.55 -5.27 26.69
C ILE A 3 -6.03 -5.24 26.52
N LYS A 4 -5.29 -4.75 27.53
CA LYS A 4 -3.81 -4.78 27.57
C LYS A 4 -3.22 -6.20 27.54
N GLN A 5 -4.01 -7.22 27.90
CA GLN A 5 -3.60 -8.63 27.90
C GLN A 5 -4.07 -9.39 26.65
N LEU A 6 -4.73 -8.71 25.70
CA LEU A 6 -5.30 -9.32 24.50
C LEU A 6 -4.51 -8.89 23.26
N LEU A 7 -3.87 -9.85 22.58
CA LEU A 7 -3.27 -9.63 21.26
C LEU A 7 -4.31 -9.89 20.16
N LEU A 8 -4.60 -8.88 19.35
CA LEU A 8 -5.58 -8.97 18.26
C LEU A 8 -4.97 -9.52 16.98
N ARG A 9 -5.79 -10.26 16.21
CA ARG A 9 -5.44 -10.69 14.85
C ARG A 9 -5.14 -9.47 13.96
N GLY A 10 -3.98 -9.47 13.30
CA GLY A 10 -3.52 -8.38 12.43
C GLY A 10 -2.45 -7.47 13.07
N VAL A 11 -2.27 -7.55 14.39
CA VAL A 11 -1.17 -6.86 15.08
C VAL A 11 0.15 -7.58 14.77
N ARG A 12 1.22 -6.81 14.57
CA ARG A 12 2.59 -7.33 14.49
C ARG A 12 3.30 -7.01 15.81
N VAL A 13 3.75 -8.04 16.51
CA VAL A 13 4.61 -7.89 17.69
C VAL A 13 5.94 -7.31 17.25
N ARG A 14 6.44 -6.30 17.96
CA ARG A 14 7.72 -5.63 17.73
C ARG A 14 8.45 -5.47 19.06
N ASN A 15 9.76 -5.30 19.01
CA ASN A 15 10.61 -5.01 20.17
C ASN A 15 10.50 -6.06 21.29
N THR A 16 10.32 -7.34 20.95
CA THR A 16 10.29 -8.46 21.90
C THR A 16 10.74 -9.73 21.20
N HIS A 17 11.56 -10.56 21.84
CA HIS A 17 12.08 -11.79 21.23
C HIS A 17 11.00 -12.86 21.02
N PHE A 18 10.20 -13.15 22.04
CA PHE A 18 9.09 -14.09 21.96
C PHE A 18 8.01 -13.72 22.97
N VAL A 19 6.79 -14.23 22.75
CA VAL A 19 5.65 -14.06 23.66
C VAL A 19 4.96 -15.41 23.82
N TYR A 20 4.70 -15.82 25.06
CA TYR A 20 3.80 -16.94 25.34
C TYR A 20 2.36 -16.43 25.42
N GLY A 21 1.44 -17.13 24.77
CA GLY A 21 0.03 -16.75 24.76
C GLY A 21 -0.87 -17.95 24.50
N VAL A 22 -2.12 -17.82 24.94
CA VAL A 22 -3.17 -18.82 24.69
C VAL A 22 -4.14 -18.24 23.65
N VAL A 23 -4.48 -19.03 22.64
CA VAL A 23 -5.45 -18.63 21.61
C VAL A 23 -6.85 -18.70 22.21
N VAL A 24 -7.45 -17.53 22.46
CA VAL A 24 -8.82 -17.43 22.98
C VAL A 24 -9.86 -17.40 21.85
N TYR A 25 -9.54 -16.74 20.73
CA TYR A 25 -10.44 -16.59 19.58
C TYR A 25 -9.75 -17.04 18.29
N ALA A 26 -10.41 -17.87 17.48
CA ALA A 26 -9.89 -18.37 16.22
C ALA A 26 -10.84 -18.09 15.03
N GLY A 27 -10.27 -17.94 13.84
CA GLY A 27 -11.03 -17.77 12.60
C GLY A 27 -11.99 -16.58 12.62
N LYS A 28 -13.28 -16.86 12.40
CA LYS A 28 -14.36 -15.85 12.32
C LYS A 28 -14.69 -15.17 13.66
N GLN A 29 -14.24 -15.73 14.78
CA GLN A 29 -14.46 -15.16 16.12
C GLN A 29 -13.48 -14.03 16.46
N THR A 30 -12.45 -13.84 15.64
CA THR A 30 -11.48 -12.75 15.85
C THR A 30 -12.14 -11.40 15.57
N LYS A 31 -11.85 -10.36 16.38
CA LYS A 31 -12.44 -9.01 16.21
C LYS A 31 -12.26 -8.47 14.78
N LEU A 32 -11.11 -8.71 14.16
CA LEU A 32 -10.84 -8.33 12.77
C LEU A 32 -11.81 -8.99 11.79
N ALA A 33 -12.10 -10.29 11.98
CA ALA A 33 -13.02 -11.03 11.12
C ALA A 33 -14.48 -10.65 11.37
N LEU A 34 -14.86 -10.34 12.62
CA LEU A 34 -16.20 -9.85 12.96
C LEU A 34 -16.50 -8.48 12.32
N ASN A 35 -15.49 -7.64 12.15
CA ASN A 35 -15.61 -6.37 11.45
C ASN A 35 -15.43 -6.48 9.92
N ALA A 36 -15.09 -7.67 9.41
CA ALA A 36 -14.93 -7.87 7.97
C ALA A 36 -16.29 -8.09 7.32
N VAL A 37 -16.69 -7.17 6.44
CA VAL A 37 -17.90 -7.32 5.62
C VAL A 37 -17.58 -8.29 4.48
N GLN A 38 -18.49 -9.24 4.21
CA GLN A 38 -18.32 -10.14 3.06
C GLN A 38 -18.33 -9.30 1.77
N PRO A 39 -17.34 -9.49 0.88
CA PRO A 39 -17.26 -8.68 -0.33
C PRO A 39 -18.49 -8.94 -1.21
N PRO A 40 -19.30 -7.92 -1.53
CA PRO A 40 -20.44 -8.10 -2.41
C PRO A 40 -19.97 -8.37 -3.84
N SER A 41 -20.77 -9.10 -4.62
CA SER A 41 -20.59 -9.18 -6.07
C SER A 41 -20.77 -7.80 -6.67
N LYS A 42 -19.76 -7.31 -7.39
CA LYS A 42 -19.75 -5.98 -8.00
C LYS A 42 -20.08 -6.11 -9.48
N PHE A 43 -21.11 -5.40 -9.92
CA PHE A 43 -21.52 -5.28 -11.32
C PHE A 43 -21.30 -3.85 -11.79
N SER A 44 -20.89 -3.69 -13.05
CA SER A 44 -20.74 -2.37 -13.66
C SER A 44 -22.12 -1.78 -14.00
N VAL A 45 -22.24 -0.46 -13.94
CA VAL A 45 -23.44 0.26 -14.37
C VAL A 45 -23.65 0.12 -15.87
N THR A 46 -22.57 0.02 -16.66
CA THR A 46 -22.64 -0.26 -18.10
C THR A 46 -23.31 -1.60 -18.37
N GLU A 47 -22.98 -2.62 -17.57
CA GLU A 47 -23.61 -3.95 -17.67
C GLU A 47 -25.12 -3.89 -17.38
N ARG A 48 -25.51 -3.12 -16.36
CA ARG A 48 -26.93 -2.88 -16.06
C ARG A 48 -27.64 -2.14 -17.20
N ALA A 49 -26.99 -1.17 -17.84
CA ALA A 49 -27.54 -0.44 -18.97
C ALA A 49 -27.71 -1.34 -20.20
N ILE A 50 -26.73 -2.20 -20.50
CA ILE A 50 -26.80 -3.17 -21.59
C ILE A 50 -27.97 -4.13 -21.39
N ASN A 51 -28.19 -4.60 -20.15
CA ASN A 51 -29.32 -5.48 -19.87
C ASN A 51 -30.67 -4.82 -20.17
N TRP A 52 -30.83 -3.53 -19.86
CA TRP A 52 -32.03 -2.76 -20.22
C TRP A 52 -32.20 -2.59 -21.72
N VAL A 53 -31.12 -2.31 -22.45
CA VAL A 53 -31.15 -2.23 -23.92
C VAL A 53 -31.49 -3.59 -24.54
N ALA A 54 -30.90 -4.67 -24.04
CA ALA A 54 -31.17 -6.04 -24.48
C ALA A 54 -32.65 -6.42 -24.26
N LEU A 55 -33.22 -6.07 -23.11
CA LEU A 55 -34.65 -6.26 -22.82
C LEU A 55 -35.52 -5.47 -23.81
N GLY A 56 -35.15 -4.23 -24.13
CA GLY A 56 -35.85 -3.41 -25.12
C GLY A 56 -35.83 -4.04 -26.52
N ILE A 57 -34.66 -4.51 -26.98
CA ILE A 57 -34.52 -5.17 -28.28
C ILE A 57 -35.28 -6.50 -28.31
N PHE A 58 -35.23 -7.28 -27.23
CA PHE A 58 -36.01 -8.52 -27.11
C PHE A 58 -37.51 -8.27 -27.17
N SER A 59 -37.99 -7.23 -26.50
CA SER A 59 -39.40 -6.83 -26.54
C SER A 59 -39.84 -6.42 -27.94
N LEU A 60 -39.01 -5.64 -28.65
CA LEU A 60 -39.23 -5.28 -30.05
C LEU A 60 -39.25 -6.51 -30.96
N LYS A 61 -38.34 -7.48 -30.74
CA LYS A 61 -38.30 -8.75 -31.48
C LYS A 61 -39.64 -9.49 -31.34
N ILE A 62 -40.14 -9.67 -30.11
CA ILE A 62 -41.41 -10.35 -29.87
C ILE A 62 -42.56 -9.66 -30.60
N LEU A 63 -42.62 -8.32 -30.56
CA LEU A 63 -43.64 -7.54 -31.25
C LEU A 63 -43.59 -7.75 -32.78
N LEU A 64 -42.40 -7.73 -33.38
CA LEU A 64 -42.22 -7.98 -34.81
C LEU A 64 -42.62 -9.41 -35.21
N VAL A 65 -42.21 -10.42 -34.43
CA VAL A 65 -42.58 -11.82 -34.68
C VAL A 65 -44.10 -12.01 -34.65
N ILE A 66 -44.78 -11.42 -33.66
CA ILE A 66 -46.25 -11.47 -33.58
C ILE A 66 -46.88 -10.79 -34.80
N GLY A 67 -46.40 -9.60 -35.17
CA GLY A 67 -46.87 -8.87 -36.35
C GLY A 67 -46.71 -9.65 -37.65
N CYS A 68 -45.54 -10.25 -37.87
CA CYS A 68 -45.27 -11.12 -39.02
C CYS A 68 -46.15 -12.37 -39.03
N THR A 69 -46.35 -13.01 -37.87
CA THR A 69 -47.21 -14.19 -37.76
C THR A 69 -48.66 -13.88 -38.13
N ILE A 70 -49.21 -12.78 -37.61
CA ILE A 70 -50.57 -12.33 -37.96
C ILE A 70 -50.66 -11.96 -39.45
N GLY A 71 -49.63 -11.29 -39.99
CA GLY A 71 -49.56 -10.93 -41.39
C GLY A 71 -49.58 -12.16 -42.31
N SER A 72 -48.80 -13.19 -41.99
CA SER A 72 -48.72 -14.41 -42.81
C SER A 72 -50.00 -15.24 -42.76
N LEU A 73 -50.65 -15.35 -41.60
CA LEU A 73 -51.96 -16.02 -41.48
C LEU A 73 -53.06 -15.28 -42.28
N LYS A 74 -52.99 -13.94 -42.36
CA LYS A 74 -53.90 -13.16 -43.21
C LYS A 74 -53.57 -13.29 -44.70
N ALA A 75 -52.29 -13.43 -45.05
CA ALA A 75 -51.87 -13.58 -46.44
C ALA A 75 -52.24 -14.95 -47.02
N GLU A 76 -52.19 -16.01 -46.21
CA GLU A 76 -52.67 -17.35 -46.58
C GLU A 76 -54.17 -17.38 -46.89
N ALA A 77 -54.96 -16.49 -46.27
CA ALA A 77 -56.38 -16.33 -46.59
C ALA A 77 -56.63 -15.74 -47.99
N HIS A 78 -55.61 -15.18 -48.65
CA HIS A 78 -55.68 -14.73 -50.03
C HIS A 78 -55.07 -15.79 -50.97
N ASP A 79 -55.85 -16.25 -51.94
CA ASP A 79 -55.44 -17.29 -52.89
C ASP A 79 -54.34 -16.76 -53.84
N ILE A 80 -53.14 -17.34 -53.77
CA ILE A 80 -51.96 -16.90 -54.52
C ILE A 80 -51.77 -17.82 -55.73
N TRP A 81 -52.10 -17.33 -56.93
CA TRP A 81 -52.14 -18.13 -58.18
C TRP A 81 -50.82 -18.83 -58.57
N TYR A 82 -49.67 -18.34 -58.12
CA TYR A 82 -48.34 -18.85 -58.48
C TYR A 82 -47.67 -19.71 -57.39
N ALA A 83 -48.31 -19.84 -56.21
CA ALA A 83 -47.78 -20.57 -55.08
C ALA A 83 -48.86 -21.53 -54.55
N PRO A 84 -49.07 -22.70 -55.19
CA PRO A 84 -50.06 -23.67 -54.74
C PRO A 84 -49.67 -24.16 -53.33
N LEU A 85 -50.46 -23.74 -52.33
CA LEU A 85 -50.31 -24.19 -50.95
C LEU A 85 -50.48 -25.72 -50.93
N THR A 86 -49.41 -26.44 -50.58
CA THR A 86 -49.51 -27.87 -50.25
C THR A 86 -50.41 -28.02 -49.02
N ASP A 87 -51.18 -29.12 -48.93
CA ASP A 87 -52.23 -29.43 -47.92
C ASP A 87 -51.80 -29.39 -46.43
N HIS A 88 -50.65 -28.82 -46.10
CA HIS A 88 -50.23 -28.53 -44.74
C HIS A 88 -50.74 -27.15 -44.33
N SER A 89 -51.83 -27.12 -43.58
CA SER A 89 -52.29 -25.92 -42.86
C SER A 89 -51.11 -25.34 -42.06
N LEU A 90 -50.75 -24.08 -42.30
CA LEU A 90 -49.66 -23.44 -41.57
C LEU A 90 -50.09 -23.24 -40.12
N ASP A 91 -49.58 -24.08 -39.22
CA ASP A 91 -49.80 -23.90 -37.80
C ASP A 91 -49.16 -22.57 -37.34
N ALA A 92 -49.92 -21.75 -36.63
CA ALA A 92 -49.45 -20.46 -36.13
C ALA A 92 -48.18 -20.61 -35.27
N GLY A 93 -48.03 -21.74 -34.56
CA GLY A 93 -46.82 -22.08 -33.83
C GLY A 93 -45.61 -22.26 -34.74
N THR A 94 -45.74 -23.00 -35.85
CA THR A 94 -44.66 -23.19 -36.83
C THR A 94 -44.25 -21.89 -37.52
N VAL A 95 -45.21 -21.02 -37.87
CA VAL A 95 -44.94 -19.71 -38.49
C VAL A 95 -44.25 -18.78 -37.49
N PHE A 96 -44.73 -18.75 -36.24
CA PHE A 96 -44.13 -17.98 -35.15
C PHE A 96 -42.68 -18.41 -34.90
N MET A 97 -42.42 -19.72 -34.78
CA MET A 97 -41.07 -20.23 -34.54
C MET A 97 -40.14 -19.94 -35.72
N SER A 98 -40.64 -20.01 -36.95
CA SER A 98 -39.88 -19.68 -38.16
C SER A 98 -39.41 -18.21 -38.13
N TYR A 99 -40.32 -17.27 -37.86
CA TYR A 99 -39.95 -15.84 -37.72
C TYR A 99 -39.09 -15.56 -36.49
N PHE A 100 -39.31 -16.28 -35.38
CA PHE A 100 -38.52 -16.13 -34.16
C PHE A 100 -37.04 -16.53 -34.37
N VAL A 101 -36.80 -17.58 -35.14
CA VAL A 101 -35.45 -18.01 -35.55
C VAL A 101 -34.87 -17.06 -36.60
N LEU A 102 -35.66 -16.67 -37.61
CA LEU A 102 -35.24 -15.73 -38.66
C LEU A 102 -34.75 -14.40 -38.07
N LEU A 103 -35.47 -13.85 -37.09
CA LEU A 103 -35.12 -12.62 -36.37
C LEU A 103 -34.17 -12.88 -35.18
N GLY A 104 -33.49 -14.02 -35.14
CA GLY A 104 -32.54 -14.38 -34.08
C GLY A 104 -31.36 -13.41 -33.96
N TYR A 105 -30.96 -12.76 -35.05
CA TYR A 105 -29.85 -11.80 -35.10
C TYR A 105 -30.10 -10.50 -34.31
N PHE A 106 -31.36 -10.20 -33.95
CA PHE A 106 -31.68 -9.05 -33.10
C PHE A 106 -31.11 -9.19 -31.69
N ILE A 107 -30.90 -10.41 -31.18
CA ILE A 107 -30.26 -10.62 -29.88
C ILE A 107 -28.73 -10.56 -30.09
N PRO A 108 -28.03 -9.50 -29.66
CA PRO A 108 -26.63 -9.35 -29.97
C PRO A 108 -25.78 -10.17 -28.99
N ILE A 109 -25.78 -11.50 -29.15
CA ILE A 109 -24.99 -12.42 -28.30
C ILE A 109 -23.50 -12.05 -28.34
N SER A 110 -23.02 -11.60 -29.49
CA SER A 110 -21.65 -11.14 -29.69
C SER A 110 -21.29 -9.89 -28.88
N LEU A 111 -22.25 -9.03 -28.52
CA LEU A 111 -21.98 -7.81 -27.75
C LEU A 111 -21.40 -8.13 -26.37
N PHE A 112 -21.96 -9.13 -25.67
CA PHE A 112 -21.49 -9.54 -24.36
C PHE A 112 -20.07 -10.09 -24.41
N VAL A 113 -19.80 -10.97 -25.39
CA VAL A 113 -18.46 -11.55 -25.58
C VAL A 113 -17.44 -10.47 -25.94
N ASN A 114 -17.79 -9.56 -26.86
CA ASN A 114 -16.90 -8.48 -27.27
C ASN A 114 -16.56 -7.54 -26.10
N LEU A 115 -17.54 -7.20 -25.25
CA LEU A 115 -17.29 -6.38 -24.07
C LEU A 115 -16.39 -7.07 -23.06
N GLU A 116 -16.56 -8.38 -22.84
CA GLU A 116 -15.72 -9.13 -21.92
C GLU A 116 -14.27 -9.20 -22.43
N VAL A 117 -14.08 -9.45 -23.73
CA VAL A 117 -12.76 -9.42 -24.36
C VAL A 117 -12.12 -8.03 -24.26
N LEU A 118 -12.89 -6.96 -24.48
CA LEU A 118 -12.40 -5.59 -24.32
C LEU A 118 -11.97 -5.29 -22.88
N LYS A 119 -12.76 -5.70 -21.87
CA LYS A 119 -12.41 -5.52 -20.46
C LYS A 119 -11.16 -6.29 -20.07
N LEU A 120 -10.99 -7.51 -20.58
CA LEU A 120 -9.76 -8.29 -20.39
C LEU A 120 -8.56 -7.64 -21.08
N GLY A 121 -8.73 -7.14 -22.30
CA GLY A 121 -7.69 -6.40 -23.01
C GLY A 121 -7.25 -5.13 -22.27
N GLN A 122 -8.22 -4.34 -21.78
CA GLN A 122 -7.97 -3.17 -20.92
C GLN A 122 -7.20 -3.55 -19.66
N ALA A 123 -7.56 -4.65 -19.00
CA ALA A 123 -6.83 -5.14 -17.84
C ALA A 123 -5.37 -5.51 -18.17
N GLY A 124 -5.15 -6.10 -19.35
CA GLY A 124 -3.81 -6.40 -19.88
C GLY A 124 -2.98 -5.13 -20.10
N TRP A 125 -3.54 -4.12 -20.74
CA TRP A 125 -2.87 -2.83 -20.95
C TRP A 125 -2.55 -2.11 -19.63
N MET A 126 -3.50 -2.11 -18.70
CA MET A 126 -3.31 -1.60 -17.34
C MET A 126 -2.10 -2.27 -16.66
N MET A 127 -2.03 -3.61 -16.66
CA MET A 127 -0.90 -4.32 -16.03
C MET A 127 0.44 -4.13 -16.76
N GLY A 128 0.41 -3.80 -18.05
CA GLY A 128 1.60 -3.51 -18.86
C GLY A 128 2.12 -2.08 -18.72
N ASP A 129 1.49 -1.24 -17.90
CA ASP A 129 1.89 0.14 -17.69
C ASP A 129 3.09 0.23 -16.73
N ASN A 130 4.22 0.72 -17.26
CA ASN A 130 5.45 0.91 -16.48
C ASN A 130 5.37 2.12 -15.55
N ASP A 131 4.56 3.14 -15.87
CA ASP A 131 4.43 4.35 -15.05
C ASP A 131 3.66 4.07 -13.75
N MET A 132 2.84 3.00 -13.75
CA MET A 132 2.14 2.50 -12.57
C MET A 132 2.93 1.42 -11.80
N THR A 133 4.25 1.35 -11.99
CA THR A 133 5.14 0.43 -11.27
C THR A 133 6.01 1.17 -10.26
N LYS A 134 6.02 0.69 -9.00
CA LYS A 134 6.87 1.24 -7.92
C LYS A 134 7.44 0.13 -7.05
N ASP A 135 8.72 0.23 -6.66
CA ASP A 135 9.39 -0.71 -5.74
C ASP A 135 9.26 -2.19 -6.17
N ASN A 136 9.42 -2.47 -7.47
CA ASN A 136 9.20 -3.79 -8.11
C ASN A 136 7.77 -4.36 -7.96
N MET A 137 6.80 -3.52 -7.60
CA MET A 137 5.39 -3.85 -7.55
C MET A 137 4.66 -3.08 -8.65
N SER A 138 4.30 -3.80 -9.73
CA SER A 138 3.46 -3.26 -10.79
C SER A 138 1.99 -3.29 -10.40
N MET A 139 1.19 -2.42 -11.02
CA MET A 139 -0.26 -2.45 -10.88
C MET A 139 -0.82 -3.83 -11.25
N ARG A 140 -1.80 -4.30 -10.47
CA ARG A 140 -2.51 -5.57 -10.73
C ARG A 140 -4.00 -5.36 -10.74
N VAL A 141 -4.64 -5.80 -11.81
CA VAL A 141 -6.10 -5.79 -11.93
C VAL A 141 -6.65 -7.07 -11.27
N LYS A 142 -7.45 -6.90 -10.21
CA LYS A 142 -8.09 -8.03 -9.50
C LYS A 142 -9.46 -8.41 -10.04
N ASN A 143 -10.15 -7.44 -10.66
CA ASN A 143 -11.47 -7.62 -11.24
C ASN A 143 -11.58 -6.73 -12.48
N SER A 144 -11.60 -7.35 -13.66
CA SER A 144 -11.72 -6.67 -14.96
C SER A 144 -13.12 -6.13 -15.24
N ASN A 145 -14.14 -6.61 -14.53
CA ASN A 145 -15.54 -6.27 -14.81
C ASN A 145 -15.87 -4.81 -14.49
N LEU A 146 -14.99 -4.14 -13.74
CA LEU A 146 -15.15 -2.78 -13.20
C LEU A 146 -14.18 -1.78 -13.83
N ASN A 147 -13.44 -2.16 -14.88
CA ASN A 147 -12.45 -1.27 -15.50
C ASN A 147 -13.08 0.04 -15.98
N ASP A 148 -14.30 -0.01 -16.49
CA ASP A 148 -15.08 1.14 -16.97
C ASP A 148 -15.59 2.04 -15.82
N GLU A 149 -15.85 1.48 -14.64
CA GLU A 149 -16.26 2.24 -13.46
C GLU A 149 -15.17 3.19 -12.95
N LEU A 150 -13.89 2.89 -13.23
CA LEU A 150 -12.78 3.78 -12.88
C LEU A 150 -12.94 5.18 -13.50
N SER A 151 -13.55 5.26 -14.69
CA SER A 151 -13.81 6.55 -15.36
C SER A 151 -14.90 7.40 -14.67
N ARG A 152 -15.71 6.79 -13.80
CA ARG A 152 -16.89 7.40 -13.19
C ARG A 152 -16.70 7.75 -11.72
N VAL A 153 -15.50 7.57 -11.18
CA VAL A 153 -15.21 7.83 -9.77
C VAL A 153 -15.35 9.34 -9.48
N SER A 154 -16.33 9.72 -8.67
CA SER A 154 -16.53 11.12 -8.24
C SER A 154 -15.95 11.42 -6.84
N TYR A 155 -15.82 10.40 -6.00
CA TYR A 155 -15.33 10.52 -4.63
C TYR A 155 -14.21 9.51 -4.39
N VAL A 156 -13.09 10.00 -3.86
CA VAL A 156 -11.96 9.16 -3.43
C VAL A 156 -11.86 9.25 -1.91
N PHE A 157 -12.21 8.16 -1.23
CA PHE A 157 -11.95 8.02 0.20
C PHE A 157 -10.54 7.46 0.38
N SER A 158 -9.69 8.20 1.08
CA SER A 158 -8.29 7.82 1.32
C SER A 158 -8.03 7.69 2.81
N ASP A 159 -7.30 6.65 3.20
CA ASP A 159 -6.80 6.52 4.56
C ASP A 159 -5.53 7.36 4.73
N LYS A 160 -5.36 7.98 5.90
CA LYS A 160 -4.16 8.77 6.18
C LYS A 160 -2.94 7.85 6.26
N THR A 161 -3.01 6.81 7.09
CA THR A 161 -1.83 6.04 7.46
C THR A 161 -1.65 4.84 6.54
N GLY A 162 -0.53 4.78 5.84
CA GLY A 162 -0.23 3.69 4.90
C GLY A 162 -0.78 3.90 3.49
N THR A 163 -1.54 4.98 3.24
CA THR A 163 -1.92 5.43 1.88
C THR A 163 -1.37 6.83 1.61
N LEU A 164 -1.83 7.86 2.32
CA LEU A 164 -1.30 9.22 2.14
C LEU A 164 0.10 9.40 2.71
N THR A 165 0.35 8.83 3.90
CA THR A 165 1.63 8.95 4.58
C THR A 165 2.33 7.60 4.66
N GLN A 166 3.61 7.58 4.30
CA GLN A 166 4.50 6.47 4.66
C GLN A 166 4.72 6.49 6.18
N ASN A 167 4.79 5.30 6.81
CA ASN A 167 5.11 5.19 8.24
C ASN A 167 6.63 5.37 8.48
N LYS A 168 7.16 6.50 8.03
CA LYS A 168 8.57 6.91 8.14
C LYS A 168 8.60 8.36 8.62
N MET A 169 9.01 8.56 9.86
CA MET A 169 9.23 9.88 10.44
C MET A 169 10.68 10.30 10.19
N ILE A 170 10.90 11.57 9.83
CA ILE A 170 12.22 12.14 9.54
C ILE A 170 12.30 13.48 10.26
N PHE A 171 13.44 13.73 10.92
CA PHE A 171 13.75 15.03 11.50
C PHE A 171 14.25 15.96 10.39
N ASP A 172 13.62 17.13 10.25
CA ASP A 172 13.87 18.05 9.12
C ASP A 172 14.42 19.41 9.59
N GLN A 173 13.70 20.12 10.46
CA GLN A 173 14.09 21.45 10.92
C GLN A 173 13.87 21.58 12.42
N CYS A 174 14.60 22.49 13.06
CA CYS A 174 14.38 22.86 14.44
C CYS A 174 14.54 24.36 14.66
N THR A 175 14.06 24.83 15.82
CA THR A 175 14.27 26.20 16.28
C THR A 175 14.92 26.13 17.65
N ILE A 176 16.07 26.77 17.81
CA ILE A 176 16.86 26.79 19.05
C ILE A 176 17.07 28.26 19.40
N ASP A 177 16.65 28.68 20.60
CA ASP A 177 16.74 30.06 21.07
C ASP A 177 16.19 31.10 20.08
N GLY A 178 15.00 30.82 19.51
CA GLY A 178 14.36 31.69 18.52
C GLY A 178 14.99 31.71 17.12
N LYS A 179 16.12 31.02 16.91
CA LYS A 179 16.77 30.89 15.60
C LYS A 179 16.31 29.62 14.89
N LYS A 180 15.84 29.74 13.65
CA LYS A 180 15.41 28.62 12.82
C LYS A 180 16.60 28.00 12.09
N TYR A 181 16.69 26.67 12.13
CA TYR A 181 17.70 25.88 11.44
C TYR A 181 17.03 24.97 10.39
N PRO A 182 16.94 25.42 9.13
CA PRO A 182 16.29 24.68 8.06
C PRO A 182 17.09 23.46 7.60
N ASP A 183 18.42 23.48 7.76
CA ASP A 183 19.31 22.40 7.32
C ASP A 183 19.61 21.37 8.42
N ALA A 184 18.88 21.43 9.54
CA ALA A 184 19.12 20.55 10.69
C ALA A 184 18.95 19.07 10.33
N GLY A 185 18.00 18.71 9.46
CA GLY A 185 17.77 17.34 9.00
C GLY A 185 18.89 16.81 8.10
N ALA A 186 19.70 17.69 7.51
CA ALA A 186 20.86 17.35 6.68
C ALA A 186 22.20 17.44 7.44
N GLY A 187 22.18 17.77 8.74
CA GLY A 187 23.38 17.88 9.56
C GLY A 187 23.94 19.30 9.70
N GLY A 188 23.16 20.33 9.35
CA GLY A 188 23.57 21.72 9.42
C GLY A 188 23.93 22.25 10.82
N LEU A 189 23.62 21.50 11.89
CA LEU A 189 24.03 21.86 13.25
C LEU A 189 25.39 21.29 13.64
N LYS A 190 25.99 20.40 12.84
CA LYS A 190 27.19 19.65 13.20
C LYS A 190 28.36 20.54 13.64
N GLU A 191 28.64 21.59 12.87
CA GLU A 191 29.70 22.56 13.21
C GLU A 191 29.35 23.45 14.41
N LEU A 192 28.06 23.62 14.70
CA LEU A 192 27.55 24.45 15.78
C LEU A 192 27.52 23.70 17.12
N VAL A 193 27.40 22.37 17.13
CA VAL A 193 27.49 21.55 18.35
C VAL A 193 28.80 21.81 19.11
N GLY A 194 29.87 22.09 18.35
CA GLY A 194 31.18 22.39 18.90
C GLY A 194 31.28 23.79 19.54
N LYS A 195 30.52 24.75 19.05
CA LYS A 195 30.68 26.19 19.31
C LYS A 195 29.60 26.77 20.21
N ASP A 196 28.37 26.27 20.10
CA ASP A 196 27.19 26.80 20.77
C ASP A 196 26.67 25.76 21.76
N GLU A 197 26.73 26.10 23.05
CA GLU A 197 26.28 25.24 24.14
C GLU A 197 24.77 24.98 24.07
N ASN A 198 23.97 25.95 23.63
CA ASN A 198 22.52 25.79 23.50
C ASN A 198 22.16 24.75 22.43
N VAL A 199 22.91 24.72 21.32
CA VAL A 199 22.72 23.73 20.26
C VAL A 199 23.09 22.33 20.76
N ARG A 200 24.18 22.23 21.52
CA ARG A 200 24.58 20.98 22.14
C ARG A 200 23.50 20.49 23.11
N GLU A 201 23.06 21.32 24.07
CA GLU A 201 22.02 20.97 25.03
C GLU A 201 20.71 20.56 24.37
N PHE A 202 20.29 21.25 23.30
CA PHE A 202 19.11 20.89 22.54
C PHE A 202 19.21 19.47 21.96
N LEU A 203 20.32 19.15 21.30
CA LEU A 203 20.53 17.81 20.72
C LEU A 203 20.68 16.74 21.81
N LEU A 204 21.26 17.08 22.97
CA LEU A 204 21.30 16.18 24.13
C LEU A 204 19.91 15.90 24.68
N ASN A 205 19.09 16.92 24.86
CA ASN A 205 17.71 16.79 25.30
C ASN A 205 16.88 15.94 24.32
N MET A 206 17.17 16.03 23.01
CA MET A 206 16.55 15.23 21.96
C MET A 206 16.92 13.74 22.04
N VAL A 207 18.05 13.38 22.65
CA VAL A 207 18.41 11.97 22.89
C VAL A 207 17.91 11.50 24.26
N LEU A 208 18.12 12.30 25.30
CA LEU A 208 17.87 11.92 26.69
C LEU A 208 16.38 11.78 27.03
N ASN A 209 15.51 12.60 26.44
CA ASN A 209 14.07 12.55 26.72
C ASN A 209 13.34 11.39 26.02
N ASN A 210 13.98 10.75 25.04
CA ASN A 210 13.36 9.72 24.21
C ASN A 210 13.76 8.31 24.69
N GLU A 211 12.83 7.36 24.64
CA GLU A 211 13.04 5.99 25.10
C GLU A 211 13.53 5.11 23.96
N VAL A 212 14.75 5.41 23.51
CA VAL A 212 15.37 4.69 22.40
C VAL A 212 16.37 3.68 22.93
N LEU A 213 16.31 2.48 22.36
CA LEU A 213 17.27 1.40 22.55
C LEU A 213 18.09 1.25 21.27
N ALA A 214 19.41 1.18 21.40
CA ALA A 214 20.26 0.79 20.30
C ALA A 214 20.19 -0.74 20.15
N GLU A 215 19.82 -1.22 18.97
CA GLU A 215 19.97 -2.62 18.65
C GLU A 215 21.47 -2.90 18.52
N GLU A 216 22.02 -3.73 19.42
CA GLU A 216 23.33 -4.31 19.17
C GLU A 216 23.26 -5.09 17.86
N LYS A 217 24.29 -4.94 17.03
CA LYS A 217 24.47 -5.83 15.88
C LYS A 217 24.61 -7.24 16.43
N VAL A 218 23.53 -8.01 16.42
CA VAL A 218 23.61 -9.46 16.52
C VAL A 218 24.58 -9.86 15.41
N PRO A 219 25.73 -10.50 15.72
CA PRO A 219 26.59 -11.04 14.69
C PRO A 219 25.68 -11.91 13.82
N GLU A 220 25.63 -11.65 12.52
CA GLU A 220 24.94 -12.51 11.58
C GLU A 220 25.43 -13.94 11.86
N GLN A 221 24.61 -14.73 12.58
CA GLN A 221 24.91 -16.14 12.73
C GLN A 221 24.89 -16.65 11.30
N PRO A 222 25.99 -17.25 10.81
CA PRO A 222 26.00 -17.74 9.45
C PRO A 222 24.89 -18.78 9.39
N LEU A 223 23.81 -18.46 8.67
CA LEU A 223 22.81 -19.45 8.31
C LEU A 223 23.62 -20.59 7.70
N LEU A 224 23.57 -21.76 8.34
CA LEU A 224 23.98 -23.02 7.74
C LEU A 224 23.23 -23.13 6.41
N LYS A 225 23.90 -22.70 5.34
CA LYS A 225 23.42 -22.90 3.98
C LYS A 225 23.46 -24.40 3.76
N ALA A 226 22.29 -25.02 3.86
CA ALA A 226 22.08 -26.38 3.41
C ALA A 226 22.62 -26.50 1.98
N ASP A 227 23.49 -27.49 1.79
CA ASP A 227 24.14 -27.81 0.54
C ASP A 227 23.12 -28.03 -0.58
N SER A 228 23.13 -27.15 -1.58
CA SER A 228 22.57 -27.46 -2.88
C SER A 228 23.46 -26.94 -4.02
N LYS A 229 24.33 -27.85 -4.46
CA LYS A 229 24.81 -28.07 -5.84
C LYS A 229 25.57 -26.92 -6.53
N LYS A 230 26.90 -27.11 -6.54
CA LYS A 230 27.91 -26.63 -7.49
C LYS A 230 27.38 -26.36 -8.92
N LYS A 231 27.54 -25.12 -9.40
CA LYS A 231 27.77 -24.80 -10.81
C LYS A 231 28.95 -23.83 -10.97
N ARG A 232 29.64 -23.98 -12.09
CA ARG A 232 31.07 -23.73 -12.34
C ARG A 232 31.48 -22.25 -12.35
N LYS A 233 32.70 -22.01 -11.86
CA LYS A 233 33.49 -20.77 -11.92
C LYS A 233 33.78 -20.35 -13.38
N ARG A 234 33.63 -19.05 -13.68
CA ARG A 234 34.47 -18.35 -14.67
C ARG A 234 35.05 -17.10 -14.02
N ARG A 235 36.38 -17.05 -13.97
CA ARG A 235 37.20 -15.92 -13.46
C ARG A 235 37.20 -14.81 -14.51
N LYS A 236 36.98 -13.56 -14.10
CA LYS A 236 37.68 -12.39 -14.63
C LYS A 236 37.93 -11.42 -13.48
N SER A 237 39.21 -11.21 -13.21
CA SER A 237 39.77 -10.14 -12.39
C SER A 237 39.73 -8.83 -13.18
N THR A 238 39.39 -7.73 -12.52
CA THR A 238 40.25 -6.54 -12.32
C THR A 238 39.53 -5.48 -11.47
N ASN A 239 40.31 -4.87 -10.58
CA ASN A 239 39.97 -3.78 -9.68
C ASN A 239 39.40 -2.55 -10.41
N ARG A 240 38.37 -1.90 -9.82
CA ARG A 240 38.47 -0.49 -9.41
C ARG A 240 37.30 -0.09 -8.51
N SER A 241 37.66 0.48 -7.37
CA SER A 241 36.80 1.23 -6.45
C SER A 241 35.90 2.21 -7.21
N LYS A 242 34.60 2.14 -6.96
CA LYS A 242 33.66 3.24 -7.23
C LYS A 242 32.64 3.24 -6.10
N ASP A 243 32.73 4.28 -5.27
CA ASP A 243 31.69 4.69 -4.34
C ASP A 243 30.36 4.72 -5.09
N LYS A 244 29.46 3.81 -4.74
CA LYS A 244 28.10 3.78 -5.28
C LYS A 244 27.23 4.68 -4.43
N TYR A 245 27.21 5.96 -4.75
CA TYR A 245 26.04 6.79 -4.46
C TYR A 245 24.92 6.29 -5.36
N VAL A 246 23.95 5.56 -4.79
CA VAL A 246 22.70 5.24 -5.50
C VAL A 246 21.84 6.50 -5.45
N VAL A 247 22.06 7.40 -6.41
CA VAL A 247 21.07 8.42 -6.76
C VAL A 247 20.13 7.77 -7.76
N THR A 248 18.98 7.31 -7.29
CA THR A 248 17.84 7.06 -8.18
C THR A 248 17.37 8.43 -8.66
N LEU A 249 17.84 8.84 -9.84
CA LEU A 249 17.28 9.95 -10.60
C LEU A 249 15.95 9.45 -11.19
N ASP A 250 14.87 9.57 -10.42
CA ASP A 250 13.53 9.47 -10.98
C ASP A 250 13.22 10.80 -11.68
N SER A 251 13.28 10.78 -13.00
CA SER A 251 12.81 11.83 -13.88
C SER A 251 11.27 11.85 -13.89
N SER A 252 10.66 12.42 -12.86
CA SER A 252 9.25 12.80 -12.89
C SER A 252 9.09 14.17 -12.23
N SER A 253 8.63 15.12 -13.03
CA SER A 253 8.46 16.54 -12.74
C SER A 253 7.42 16.83 -11.66
N HIS A 254 7.73 16.62 -10.38
CA HIS A 254 6.96 17.12 -9.24
C HIS A 254 7.90 17.87 -8.27
N PRO A 255 7.43 18.93 -7.57
CA PRO A 255 8.28 19.82 -6.78
C PRO A 255 9.07 19.04 -5.74
N GLU A 256 10.40 19.12 -5.85
CA GLU A 256 11.34 18.44 -4.95
C GLU A 256 11.17 18.97 -3.53
N ILE A 257 10.56 18.16 -2.68
CA ILE A 257 10.73 18.28 -1.23
C ILE A 257 12.23 18.01 -0.96
N PRO A 258 12.96 18.88 -0.23
CA PRO A 258 14.38 18.69 0.02
C PRO A 258 14.61 17.30 0.62
N LYS A 259 15.37 16.49 -0.13
CA LYS A 259 15.74 15.13 0.29
C LYS A 259 16.72 15.26 1.45
N THR A 260 16.25 15.11 2.68
CA THR A 260 17.11 14.86 3.84
C THR A 260 17.96 13.63 3.57
N VAL A 261 19.25 13.84 3.32
CA VAL A 261 20.22 12.76 3.06
C VAL A 261 20.55 12.14 4.41
N VAL A 262 19.87 11.05 4.75
CA VAL A 262 20.23 10.22 5.91
C VAL A 262 21.31 9.23 5.43
N PRO A 263 22.59 9.37 5.85
CA PRO A 263 23.65 8.45 5.42
C PRO A 263 23.35 7.05 5.96
N SER A 264 22.99 6.11 5.08
CA SER A 264 22.57 4.76 5.51
C SER A 264 23.73 3.86 5.93
N ASP A 265 24.96 4.18 5.52
CA ASP A 265 26.15 3.40 5.89
C ASP A 265 26.68 3.86 7.26
N GLY A 266 26.61 2.95 8.24
CA GLY A 266 27.22 3.11 9.56
C GLY A 266 26.27 3.55 10.69
N MET A 267 25.03 3.93 10.41
CA MET A 267 24.08 4.37 11.43
C MET A 267 23.61 3.20 12.33
N PRO A 268 23.62 3.34 13.67
CA PRO A 268 23.06 2.33 14.55
C PRO A 268 21.56 2.13 14.27
N LYS A 269 21.10 0.89 14.42
CA LYS A 269 19.67 0.60 14.41
C LYS A 269 19.10 0.95 15.77
N TYR A 270 17.97 1.65 15.76
CA TYR A 270 17.31 2.10 16.97
C TYR A 270 15.90 1.52 17.02
N ALA A 271 15.51 1.04 18.20
CA ALA A 271 14.17 0.60 18.53
C ALA A 271 13.58 1.54 19.58
N ALA A 272 12.36 2.01 19.37
CA ALA A 272 11.65 2.87 20.33
C ALA A 272 10.14 2.53 20.30
N PRO A 273 9.38 2.98 21.31
CA PRO A 273 7.92 2.85 21.34
C PRO A 273 7.23 3.55 20.15
N SER A 274 7.80 4.65 19.65
CA SER A 274 7.22 5.44 18.57
C SER A 274 8.27 5.88 17.52
N PRO A 275 7.87 6.00 16.24
CA PRO A 275 8.81 6.27 15.14
C PRO A 275 9.36 7.72 15.13
N ASP A 276 8.66 8.66 15.75
CA ASP A 276 9.10 10.04 15.97
C ASP A 276 10.31 10.12 16.92
N GLU A 277 10.32 9.34 18.00
CA GLU A 277 11.49 9.22 18.89
C GLU A 277 12.73 8.72 18.14
N ILE A 278 12.55 7.71 17.28
CA ILE A 278 13.62 7.21 16.40
C ILE A 278 14.10 8.31 15.45
N ALA A 279 13.18 9.09 14.86
CA ALA A 279 13.53 10.18 13.97
C ALA A 279 14.33 11.27 14.70
N LEU A 280 13.97 11.55 15.96
CA LEU A 280 14.67 12.51 16.79
C LEU A 280 16.10 12.04 17.11
N VAL A 281 16.29 10.81 17.58
CA VAL A 281 17.65 10.29 17.86
C VAL A 281 18.51 10.19 16.60
N LYS A 282 17.91 9.87 15.45
CA LYS A 282 18.60 9.93 14.15
C LYS A 282 18.99 11.36 13.76
N GLY A 283 18.13 12.34 14.01
CA GLY A 283 18.44 13.75 13.81
C GLY A 283 19.64 14.18 14.66
N ALA A 284 19.72 13.75 15.92
CA ALA A 284 20.86 14.02 16.78
C ALA A 284 22.15 13.37 16.24
N TYR A 285 22.06 12.12 15.76
CA TYR A 285 23.19 11.43 15.13
C TYR A 285 23.75 12.18 13.91
N VAL A 286 22.88 12.60 13.00
CA VAL A 286 23.27 13.34 11.79
C VAL A 286 23.96 14.67 12.15
N ASN A 287 23.57 15.29 13.26
CA ASN A 287 24.16 16.53 13.76
C ASN A 287 25.34 16.33 14.72
N GLY A 288 25.90 15.11 14.85
CA GLY A 288 27.16 14.89 15.56
C GLY A 288 27.07 14.29 16.96
N ILE A 289 25.88 13.92 17.44
CA ILE A 289 25.68 13.27 18.75
C ILE A 289 25.19 11.83 18.56
N GLN A 290 26.03 10.85 18.90
CA GLN A 290 25.71 9.43 18.73
C GLN A 290 25.25 8.80 20.05
N PHE A 291 24.00 8.35 20.14
CA PHE A 291 23.51 7.51 21.23
C PHE A 291 24.08 6.08 21.13
N ARG A 292 24.68 5.57 22.20
CA ARG A 292 25.26 4.21 22.24
C ARG A 292 24.39 3.20 22.96
N THR A 293 24.19 3.38 24.26
CA THR A 293 23.46 2.40 25.08
C THR A 293 22.78 3.07 26.26
N ARG A 294 21.73 2.39 26.76
CA ARG A 294 20.99 2.70 27.97
C ARG A 294 20.97 1.43 28.82
N THR A 295 21.63 1.45 29.96
CA THR A 295 21.76 0.28 30.85
C THR A 295 20.75 0.32 31.99
N ASN A 296 20.16 -0.82 32.36
CA ASN A 296 19.14 -0.87 33.42
C ASN A 296 19.73 -0.85 34.84
N ASP A 297 20.99 -1.25 35.03
CA ASP A 297 21.62 -1.37 36.36
C ASP A 297 22.05 -0.02 36.98
N GLY A 298 21.74 1.11 36.32
CA GLY A 298 22.03 2.46 36.84
C GLY A 298 21.69 3.61 35.88
N ILE A 299 20.82 3.36 34.89
CA ILE A 299 20.38 4.21 33.78
C ILE A 299 21.38 5.31 33.38
N ALA A 300 22.53 4.84 32.92
CA ALA A 300 23.56 5.64 32.28
C ALA A 300 23.25 5.76 30.77
N VAL A 301 23.05 6.98 30.26
CA VAL A 301 23.01 7.22 28.80
C VAL A 301 24.38 7.68 28.35
N THR A 302 25.00 6.91 27.46
CA THR A 302 26.29 7.26 26.85
C THR A 302 26.09 7.76 25.42
N PHE A 303 26.73 8.88 25.12
CA PHE A 303 26.84 9.37 23.76
C PHE A 303 28.25 9.86 23.45
N ASP A 304 28.65 9.69 22.19
CA ASP A 304 29.89 10.25 21.67
C ASP A 304 29.59 11.46 20.82
N THR A 305 30.50 12.43 20.86
CA THR A 305 30.55 13.43 19.80
C THR A 305 31.34 12.84 18.65
N LEU A 306 30.84 12.91 17.42
CA LEU A 306 31.55 12.42 16.23
C LEU A 306 32.91 13.13 16.00
N GLU A 307 33.17 14.22 16.72
CA GLU A 307 34.40 15.01 16.71
C GLU A 307 35.44 14.60 17.78
N GLY A 308 35.28 13.44 18.44
CA GLY A 308 36.30 12.89 19.35
C GLY A 308 36.34 13.53 20.75
N ARG A 309 35.29 14.26 21.15
CA ARG A 309 35.11 14.71 22.54
C ARG A 309 34.77 13.52 23.46
N PRO A 310 35.11 13.58 24.76
CA PRO A 310 34.86 12.49 25.68
C PRO A 310 33.38 12.14 25.74
N SER A 311 33.10 10.84 25.78
CA SER A 311 31.77 10.32 26.01
C SER A 311 31.21 10.89 27.31
N SER A 312 30.01 11.44 27.26
CA SER A 312 29.33 11.92 28.46
C SER A 312 28.32 10.88 28.90
N THR A 313 28.30 10.60 30.20
CA THR A 313 27.40 9.62 30.81
C THR A 313 26.47 10.35 31.77
N PHE A 314 25.16 10.26 31.54
CA PHE A 314 24.14 10.86 32.41
C PHE A 314 23.42 9.77 33.17
N ARG A 315 23.24 9.95 34.48
CA ARG A 315 22.44 9.04 35.29
C ARG A 315 21.00 9.52 35.31
N ILE A 316 20.08 8.73 34.78
CA ILE A 316 18.65 9.01 34.83
C ILE A 316 18.12 8.67 36.24
N LEU A 317 17.58 9.69 36.91
CA LEU A 317 16.96 9.59 38.23
C LEU A 317 15.49 9.21 38.15
N ASN A 318 14.76 9.76 37.16
CA ASN A 318 13.34 9.47 36.98
C ASN A 318 12.91 9.69 35.53
N VAL A 319 11.95 8.91 35.05
CA VAL A 319 11.33 9.05 33.73
C VAL A 319 9.83 9.20 33.93
N MET A 320 9.29 10.32 33.48
CA MET A 320 7.86 10.53 33.38
C MET A 320 7.45 10.28 31.93
N GLU A 321 6.87 9.10 31.69
CA GLU A 321 6.46 8.63 30.36
C GLU A 321 5.46 9.57 29.67
N PHE A 322 5.40 9.45 28.35
CA PHE A 322 4.38 10.10 27.55
C PHE A 322 3.02 9.42 27.78
N SER A 323 1.98 10.21 28.02
CA SER A 323 0.60 9.74 27.97
C SER A 323 -0.24 10.67 27.11
N SER A 324 -1.31 10.15 26.51
CA SER A 324 -2.22 10.96 25.68
C SER A 324 -2.88 12.11 26.47
N GLU A 325 -3.04 11.95 27.79
CA GLU A 325 -3.53 13.00 28.68
C GLU A 325 -2.47 14.08 28.94
N ARG A 326 -1.23 13.67 29.18
CA ARG A 326 -0.12 14.56 29.56
C ARG A 326 0.47 15.29 28.36
N LYS A 327 0.50 14.67 27.18
CA LYS A 327 1.07 15.20 25.91
C LYS A 327 2.53 15.66 26.00
N ARG A 328 3.27 15.20 27.01
CA ARG A 328 4.72 15.45 27.18
C ARG A 328 5.37 14.26 27.86
N SER A 329 6.63 14.03 27.52
CA SER A 329 7.57 13.15 28.25
C SER A 329 8.57 14.04 28.99
N SER A 330 9.14 13.55 30.10
CA SER A 330 10.21 14.28 30.80
C SER A 330 11.12 13.32 31.53
N VAL A 331 12.41 13.66 31.57
CA VAL A 331 13.42 12.86 32.25
C VAL A 331 14.18 13.74 33.24
N ILE A 332 14.48 13.20 34.42
CA ILE A 332 15.32 13.82 35.44
C ILE A 332 16.68 13.11 35.39
N ILE A 333 17.76 13.87 35.24
CA ILE A 333 19.13 13.37 35.08
C ILE A 333 20.07 13.99 36.12
N THR A 334 21.20 13.34 36.38
CA THR A 334 22.32 13.86 37.20
C THR A 334 23.67 13.45 36.64
#